data_AF-A0A2H3DL99-F1
#
_entry.id   AF-A0A2H3DL99-F1
#
_cell.length_a   1.000
_cell.length_b   1.000
_cell.length_c   1.000
_cell.angle_alpha   90.00
_cell.angle_beta   90.00
_cell.angle_gamma   90.00
#
_symmetry.space_group_name_H-M   'P 1'
#
loop_
_entity.id
_entity.type
_entity.pdbx_description
1 polymer ?
#
loop_
_entity_poly.entity_id
_entity_poly.type
_entity_poly.pdbx_seq_one_letter_code
_entity_poly.pdbx_strand_id
1 'polypeptide(L)'
;MHYLPEGITRMMNPDAVGFFSLQKVLGKQIDKILADPGVLETVHDTIYHRLLADDGERPSKKALLEEAQTFLIAGTDTTSNAMSIGFFHVLNDPSVRAKLVAELKAIWPEKESPMPYDSLEKLPYLTGVVKESLRMSIGVPVSLPRVLSADKDIDGISVPARTVVGMGNFFILMNKEIFPEPEVFTLIGGILHRWIGTSCRSQKALARVWV
;
A
#
# COMPACT_ATOMS: atom_id res chain seq x y z
N MET A 1 16.18 -24.28 10.19
CA MET A 1 17.37 -23.42 10.26
C MET A 1 17.70 -23.18 11.71
N HIS A 2 18.87 -23.60 12.17
CA HIS A 2 19.36 -23.28 13.52
C HIS A 2 19.74 -21.80 13.53
N TYR A 3 19.03 -20.98 14.31
CA TYR A 3 19.36 -19.56 14.47
C TYR A 3 20.58 -19.44 15.40
N LEU A 4 21.52 -18.57 15.03
CA LEU A 4 22.61 -18.16 15.89
C LEU A 4 22.05 -17.49 17.17
N PRO A 5 22.67 -17.68 18.34
CA PRO A 5 22.27 -17.03 19.58
C PRO A 5 22.09 -15.51 19.40
N GLU A 6 21.04 -14.94 20.00
CA GLU A 6 20.65 -13.53 19.80
C GLU A 6 21.83 -12.56 20.02
N GLY A 7 22.68 -12.81 21.01
CA GLY A 7 23.87 -11.98 21.27
C GLY A 7 24.88 -11.97 20.12
N ILE A 8 25.09 -13.10 19.46
CA ILE A 8 26.02 -13.23 18.32
C ILE A 8 25.40 -12.56 17.08
N THR A 9 24.10 -12.75 16.86
CA THR A 9 23.40 -12.15 15.72
C THR A 9 23.36 -10.63 15.81
N ARG A 10 23.14 -10.05 17.01
CA ARG A 10 23.21 -8.60 17.22
C ARG A 10 24.61 -8.03 17.01
N MET A 11 25.64 -8.79 17.36
CA MET A 11 27.04 -8.38 17.14
C MET A 11 27.42 -8.42 15.66
N MET A 12 26.95 -9.43 14.92
CA MET A 12 27.27 -9.60 13.50
C MET A 12 26.43 -8.72 12.57
N ASN A 13 25.19 -8.40 12.95
CA ASN A 13 24.29 -7.55 12.18
C ASN A 13 23.49 -6.62 13.11
N PRO A 14 24.05 -5.45 13.47
CA PRO A 14 23.37 -4.46 14.30
C PRO A 14 22.05 -3.96 13.69
N ASP A 15 21.96 -3.88 12.36
CA ASP A 15 20.76 -3.40 11.67
C ASP A 15 19.59 -4.40 11.77
N ALA A 16 19.88 -5.69 11.94
CA ALA A 16 18.85 -6.71 12.16
C ALA A 16 18.24 -6.70 13.58
N VAL A 17 18.81 -5.94 14.53
CA VAL A 17 18.30 -5.84 15.92
C VAL A 17 16.84 -5.38 15.94
N GLY A 18 16.48 -4.43 15.07
CA GLY A 18 15.11 -3.93 14.94
C GLY A 18 14.13 -5.03 14.55
N PHE A 19 14.51 -5.87 13.58
CA PHE A 19 13.70 -7.01 13.15
C PHE A 19 13.45 -8.01 14.28
N PHE A 20 14.50 -8.43 15.00
CA PHE A 20 14.33 -9.34 16.14
C PHE A 20 13.49 -8.75 17.28
N SER A 21 13.65 -7.44 17.52
CA SER A 21 12.85 -6.72 18.51
C SER A 21 11.37 -6.73 18.13
N LEU A 22 11.06 -6.50 16.85
CA LEU A 22 9.70 -6.60 16.32
C LEU A 22 9.12 -8.01 16.49
N GLN A 23 9.87 -9.05 16.11
CA GLN A 23 9.42 -10.44 16.28
C GLN A 23 9.09 -10.75 17.75
N LYS A 24 9.91 -10.26 18.69
CA LYS A 24 9.71 -10.47 20.13
C LYS A 24 8.48 -9.74 20.66
N VAL A 25 8.22 -8.52 20.19
CA VAL A 25 7.02 -7.74 20.56
C VAL A 25 5.76 -8.44 20.06
N LEU A 26 5.73 -8.83 18.78
CA LEU A 26 4.58 -9.54 18.20
C LEU A 26 4.33 -10.89 18.85
N GLY A 27 5.40 -11.64 19.13
CA GLY A 27 5.30 -12.93 19.81
C GLY A 27 4.66 -12.80 21.19
N LYS A 28 5.07 -11.80 21.98
CA LYS A 28 4.47 -11.52 23.30
C LYS A 28 3.00 -11.10 23.19
N GLN A 29 2.64 -10.31 22.19
CA GLN A 29 1.26 -9.90 21.97
C GLN A 29 0.38 -11.10 21.62
N ILE A 30 0.86 -11.99 20.74
CA ILE A 30 0.15 -13.22 20.37
C ILE A 30 0.02 -14.17 21.56
N ASP A 31 1.08 -14.33 22.36
CA ASP A 31 1.02 -15.14 23.60
C ASP A 31 -0.07 -14.64 24.54
N LYS A 32 -0.20 -13.32 24.69
CA LYS A 32 -1.22 -12.71 25.52
C LYS A 32 -2.63 -12.98 24.96
N ILE A 33 -2.82 -12.83 23.66
CA ILE A 33 -4.11 -13.08 22.98
C ILE A 33 -4.53 -14.55 23.08
N LEU A 34 -3.59 -15.48 22.90
CA LEU A 34 -3.87 -16.91 22.98
C LEU A 34 -4.15 -17.38 24.41
N ALA A 35 -3.52 -16.76 25.41
CA ALA A 35 -3.74 -17.08 26.83
C ALA A 35 -5.07 -16.50 27.35
N ASP A 36 -5.46 -15.33 26.89
CA ASP A 36 -6.68 -14.64 27.28
C ASP A 36 -7.37 -14.02 26.05
N PRO A 37 -8.33 -14.73 25.44
CA PRO A 37 -9.12 -14.21 24.32
C PRO A 37 -9.90 -12.94 24.65
N GLY A 38 -10.17 -12.64 25.94
CA GLY A 38 -10.81 -11.41 26.38
C GLY A 38 -9.97 -10.16 26.07
N VAL A 39 -8.68 -10.32 25.77
CA VAL A 39 -7.81 -9.24 25.27
C VAL A 39 -8.26 -8.72 23.90
N LEU A 40 -9.03 -9.52 23.15
CA LEU A 40 -9.64 -9.10 21.89
C LEU A 40 -10.95 -8.31 22.11
N GLU A 41 -11.48 -8.16 23.32
CA GLU A 41 -12.62 -7.27 23.59
C GLU A 41 -12.20 -5.79 23.53
N THR A 42 -11.87 -5.34 22.32
CA THR A 42 -11.38 -3.99 22.04
C THR A 42 -12.44 -3.18 21.29
N VAL A 43 -12.24 -1.87 21.20
CA VAL A 43 -13.17 -0.95 20.53
C VAL A 43 -13.31 -1.26 19.02
N HIS A 44 -12.32 -1.91 18.41
CA HIS A 44 -12.30 -2.19 16.98
C HIS A 44 -11.78 -3.61 16.69
N ASP A 45 -12.42 -4.28 15.73
CA ASP A 45 -11.95 -5.56 15.21
C ASP A 45 -10.50 -5.43 14.69
N THR A 46 -9.64 -6.36 15.12
CA THR A 46 -8.29 -6.51 14.60
C THR A 46 -8.20 -7.76 13.73
N ILE A 47 -7.12 -7.90 12.95
CA ILE A 47 -6.88 -9.10 12.14
C ILE A 47 -6.92 -10.39 12.97
N TYR A 48 -6.52 -10.34 14.25
CA TYR A 48 -6.56 -11.50 15.14
C TYR A 48 -8.00 -11.96 15.44
N HIS A 49 -9.00 -11.08 15.42
CA HIS A 49 -10.40 -11.48 15.58
C HIS A 49 -10.85 -12.35 14.42
N ARG A 50 -10.39 -12.03 13.21
CA ARG A 50 -10.72 -12.77 11.98
C ARG A 50 -9.93 -14.07 11.88
N LEU A 51 -8.64 -14.03 12.21
CA LEU A 51 -7.77 -15.22 12.15
C LEU A 51 -8.06 -16.26 13.23
N LEU A 52 -8.67 -15.84 14.35
CA LEU A 52 -9.03 -16.72 15.47
C LEU A 52 -10.54 -17.01 15.55
N ALA A 53 -11.31 -16.55 14.55
CA ALA A 53 -12.71 -16.91 14.42
C ALA A 53 -12.87 -18.43 14.21
N ASP A 54 -13.97 -19.00 14.70
CA ASP A 54 -14.23 -20.45 14.73
C ASP A 54 -14.68 -21.03 13.36
N ASP A 55 -14.39 -20.34 12.26
CA ASP A 55 -14.86 -20.67 10.90
C ASP A 55 -13.88 -21.54 10.07
N GLY A 56 -12.76 -21.96 10.67
CA GLY A 56 -11.75 -22.79 9.99
C GLY A 56 -10.69 -23.42 10.89
N GLU A 57 -9.59 -23.89 10.28
CA GLU A 57 -8.43 -24.42 10.99
C GLU A 57 -7.69 -23.28 11.72
N ARG A 58 -7.59 -23.38 13.05
CA ARG A 58 -6.93 -22.34 13.86
C ARG A 58 -5.45 -22.23 13.49
N PRO A 59 -4.96 -21.04 13.09
CA PRO A 59 -3.56 -20.86 12.72
C PRO A 59 -2.63 -21.15 13.91
N SER A 60 -1.49 -21.78 13.63
CA SER A 60 -0.44 -21.94 14.64
C SER A 60 0.08 -20.58 15.12
N LYS A 61 0.65 -20.50 16.33
CA LYS A 61 1.35 -19.30 16.82
C LYS A 61 2.36 -18.76 15.81
N LYS A 62 3.08 -19.66 15.13
CA LYS A 62 4.05 -19.29 14.10
C LYS A 62 3.36 -18.61 12.91
N ALA A 63 2.26 -19.17 12.42
CA ALA A 63 1.48 -18.58 11.34
C ALA A 63 0.92 -17.19 11.73
N LEU A 64 0.39 -17.05 12.95
CA LEU A 64 -0.07 -15.74 13.47
C LEU A 64 1.05 -14.70 13.50
N LEU A 65 2.26 -15.11 13.88
CA LEU A 65 3.44 -14.25 13.90
C LEU A 65 3.84 -13.82 12.48
N GLU A 66 3.85 -14.75 11.53
CA GLU A 66 4.18 -14.49 10.13
C GLU A 66 3.15 -13.55 9.47
N GLU A 67 1.86 -13.75 9.73
CA GLU A 67 0.81 -12.85 9.28
C GLU A 67 0.96 -11.45 9.90
N ALA A 68 1.14 -11.35 11.22
CA ALA A 68 1.31 -10.07 11.90
C ALA A 68 2.52 -9.27 11.37
N GLN A 69 3.63 -9.96 11.08
CA GLN A 69 4.80 -9.34 10.46
C GLN A 69 4.49 -8.85 9.05
N THR A 70 3.83 -9.67 8.24
CA THR A 70 3.42 -9.31 6.88
C THR A 70 2.57 -8.05 6.87
N PHE A 71 1.53 -7.98 7.70
CA PHE A 71 0.64 -6.82 7.79
C PHE A 71 1.37 -5.54 8.20
N LEU A 72 2.25 -5.62 9.20
CA LEU A 72 2.99 -4.45 9.67
C LEU A 72 3.95 -3.92 8.62
N ILE A 73 4.73 -4.80 7.98
CA ILE A 73 5.71 -4.37 6.98
C ILE A 73 4.99 -3.84 5.73
N ALA A 74 4.04 -4.61 5.20
CA ALA A 74 3.32 -4.25 3.98
C ALA A 74 2.49 -2.97 4.17
N GLY A 75 1.85 -2.79 5.32
CA GLY A 75 0.98 -1.65 5.62
C GLY A 75 1.69 -0.40 6.12
N THR A 76 2.94 -0.49 6.58
CA THR A 76 3.67 0.68 7.11
C THR A 76 4.53 1.33 6.03
N ASP A 77 5.46 0.57 5.44
CA ASP A 77 6.49 1.15 4.57
C ASP A 77 5.91 1.71 3.27
N THR A 78 4.99 0.96 2.65
CA THR A 78 4.37 1.36 1.36
C THR A 78 3.53 2.63 1.52
N THR A 79 2.73 2.69 2.59
CA THR A 79 1.85 3.80 2.90
C THR A 79 2.64 5.03 3.32
N SER A 80 3.68 4.85 4.15
CA SER A 80 4.59 5.93 4.56
C SER A 80 5.32 6.53 3.37
N ASN A 81 5.78 5.70 2.42
CA ASN A 81 6.40 6.18 1.19
C ASN A 81 5.43 7.04 0.36
N ALA A 82 4.21 6.54 0.13
CA ALA A 82 3.18 7.30 -0.59
C ALA A 82 2.86 8.64 0.08
N MET A 83 2.70 8.65 1.41
CA MET A 83 2.46 9.88 2.17
C MET A 83 3.65 10.85 2.10
N SER A 84 4.87 10.34 2.22
CA SER A 84 6.09 11.17 2.18
C SER A 84 6.24 11.87 0.84
N ILE A 85 6.04 11.15 -0.27
CA ILE A 85 6.06 11.72 -1.63
C ILE A 85 4.94 12.75 -1.80
N GLY A 86 3.73 12.43 -1.36
CA GLY A 86 2.59 13.35 -1.41
C GLY A 86 2.83 14.65 -0.66
N PHE A 87 3.28 14.56 0.59
CA PHE A 87 3.61 15.74 1.40
C PHE A 87 4.75 16.55 0.80
N PHE A 88 5.80 15.90 0.31
CA PHE A 88 6.92 16.59 -0.34
C PHE A 88 6.41 17.48 -1.50
N HIS A 89 5.60 16.92 -2.41
CA HIS A 89 5.09 17.70 -3.54
C HIS A 89 4.07 18.76 -3.14
N VAL A 90 3.15 18.44 -2.23
CA VAL A 90 2.16 19.41 -1.74
C VAL A 90 2.84 20.59 -1.04
N LEU A 91 3.88 20.36 -0.24
CA LEU A 91 4.57 21.42 0.48
C LEU A 91 5.48 22.27 -0.42
N ASN A 92 6.01 21.69 -1.50
CA ASN A 92 6.86 22.38 -2.46
C ASN A 92 6.11 23.21 -3.51
N ASP A 93 4.80 22.97 -3.70
CA ASP A 93 3.96 23.77 -4.59
C ASP A 93 2.89 24.56 -3.78
N PRO A 94 3.09 25.88 -3.58
CA PRO A 94 2.14 26.71 -2.84
C PRO A 94 0.73 26.75 -3.44
N SER A 95 0.60 26.59 -4.77
CA SER A 95 -0.70 26.58 -5.46
C SER A 95 -1.47 25.30 -5.15
N VAL A 96 -0.78 24.15 -5.18
CA VAL A 96 -1.34 22.86 -4.78
C VAL A 96 -1.78 22.90 -3.33
N ARG A 97 -0.89 23.35 -2.44
CA ARG A 97 -1.19 23.47 -1.01
C ARG A 97 -2.42 24.33 -0.75
N ALA A 98 -2.48 25.51 -1.39
CA ALA A 98 -3.59 26.44 -1.20
C ALA A 98 -4.93 25.83 -1.63
N LYS A 99 -4.97 25.12 -2.77
CA LYS A 99 -6.18 24.45 -3.27
C LYS A 99 -6.62 23.30 -2.38
N LEU A 100 -5.69 22.45 -1.95
CA LEU A 100 -5.99 21.33 -1.06
C LEU A 100 -6.53 21.83 0.29
N VAL A 101 -5.88 22.84 0.88
CA VAL A 101 -6.34 23.43 2.14
C VAL A 101 -7.71 24.10 1.99
N ALA A 102 -7.97 24.77 0.87
CA ALA A 102 -9.28 25.37 0.60
C ALA A 102 -10.39 24.31 0.51
N GLU A 103 -10.13 23.21 -0.21
CA GLU A 103 -11.09 22.09 -0.31
C GLU A 103 -11.35 21.43 1.05
N LEU A 104 -10.30 21.16 1.83
CA LEU A 104 -10.44 20.57 3.17
C LEU A 104 -11.19 21.50 4.13
N LYS A 105 -10.88 22.80 4.14
CA LYS A 105 -11.58 23.79 4.99
C LYS A 105 -13.06 23.95 4.65
N ALA A 106 -13.44 23.72 3.39
CA ALA A 106 -14.84 23.82 2.97
C ALA A 106 -15.73 22.75 3.63
N ILE A 107 -15.18 21.56 3.92
CA ILE A 107 -15.90 20.47 4.61
C ILE A 107 -15.51 20.32 6.08
N TRP A 108 -14.43 20.99 6.52
CA TRP A 108 -13.88 20.90 7.88
C TRP A 108 -13.58 22.28 8.45
N PRO A 109 -14.63 23.04 8.82
CA PRO A 109 -14.45 24.39 9.35
C PRO A 109 -13.82 24.41 10.75
N GLU A 110 -14.10 23.38 11.56
CA GLU A 110 -13.59 23.23 12.93
C GLU A 110 -12.58 22.09 12.97
N LYS A 111 -11.31 22.41 13.23
CA LYS A 111 -10.19 21.45 13.19
C LYS A 111 -10.35 20.30 14.20
N GLU A 112 -10.98 20.58 15.33
CA GLU A 112 -11.15 19.63 16.43
C GLU A 112 -12.39 18.74 16.24
N SER A 113 -13.24 19.04 15.25
CA SER A 113 -14.44 18.24 14.98
C SER A 113 -14.09 16.90 14.32
N PRO A 114 -14.80 15.80 14.65
CA PRO A 114 -14.60 14.51 13.99
C PRO A 114 -14.88 14.64 12.49
N MET A 115 -13.99 14.09 11.68
CA MET A 115 -14.12 14.09 10.23
C MET A 115 -14.52 12.69 9.73
N PRO A 116 -15.74 12.51 9.20
CA PRO A 116 -16.13 11.23 8.60
C PRO A 116 -15.29 10.92 7.36
N TYR A 117 -14.79 9.69 7.25
CA TYR A 117 -14.01 9.26 6.09
C TYR A 117 -14.81 9.37 4.78
N ASP A 118 -16.11 9.05 4.80
CA ASP A 118 -17.02 9.18 3.66
C ASP A 118 -17.09 10.60 3.08
N SER A 119 -16.82 11.62 3.89
CA SER A 119 -16.76 13.02 3.45
C SER A 119 -15.44 13.32 2.72
N LEU A 120 -14.33 12.76 3.22
CA LEU A 120 -13.01 12.90 2.60
C LEU A 120 -12.93 12.20 1.25
N GLU A 121 -13.53 11.02 1.12
CA GLU A 121 -13.52 10.23 -0.13
C GLU A 121 -14.20 10.96 -1.29
N LYS A 122 -15.13 11.88 -0.99
CA LYS A 122 -15.86 12.67 -1.99
C LYS A 122 -15.08 13.88 -2.48
N LEU A 123 -13.94 14.20 -1.85
CA LEU A 123 -13.13 15.36 -2.22
C LEU A 123 -12.30 15.07 -3.48
N PRO A 124 -12.63 15.69 -4.62
CA PRO A 124 -11.95 15.39 -5.88
C PRO A 124 -10.48 15.80 -5.86
N TYR A 125 -10.13 16.96 -5.28
CA TYR A 125 -8.75 17.43 -5.30
C TYR A 125 -7.86 16.60 -4.37
N LEU A 126 -8.30 16.30 -3.15
CA LEU A 126 -7.65 15.35 -2.24
C LEU A 126 -7.47 13.98 -2.91
N THR A 127 -8.51 13.45 -3.57
CA THR A 127 -8.41 12.19 -4.31
C THR A 127 -7.34 12.26 -5.40
N GLY A 128 -7.25 13.37 -6.12
CA GLY A 128 -6.20 13.62 -7.11
C GLY A 128 -4.80 13.61 -6.49
N VAL A 129 -4.63 14.29 -5.35
CA VAL A 129 -3.37 14.32 -4.58
C VAL A 129 -2.96 12.91 -4.18
N VAL A 130 -3.87 12.13 -3.58
CA VAL A 130 -3.58 10.76 -3.12
C VAL A 130 -3.20 9.86 -4.31
N LYS A 131 -3.95 9.92 -5.41
CA LYS A 131 -3.66 9.12 -6.62
C LYS A 131 -2.31 9.47 -7.25
N GLU A 132 -1.99 10.75 -7.34
CA GLU A 132 -0.69 11.18 -7.90
C GLU A 132 0.47 10.82 -6.98
N SER A 133 0.25 10.88 -5.66
CA SER A 133 1.23 10.43 -4.66
C SER A 133 1.51 8.94 -4.79
N LEU A 134 0.47 8.11 -4.99
CA LEU A 134 0.60 6.68 -5.24
C LEU A 134 1.30 6.38 -6.58
N ARG A 135 1.03 7.16 -7.63
CA ARG A 135 1.70 7.01 -8.93
C ARG A 135 3.21 7.27 -8.82
N MET A 136 3.59 8.35 -8.14
CA MET A 136 4.98 8.77 -8.02
C MET A 136 5.78 8.01 -6.97
N SER A 137 5.11 7.46 -5.95
CA SER A 137 5.78 6.61 -4.97
C SER A 137 6.25 5.27 -5.55
N ILE A 138 5.69 4.86 -6.71
CA ILE A 138 5.95 3.60 -7.45
C ILE A 138 5.59 2.33 -6.65
N GLY A 139 5.50 2.43 -5.33
CA GLY A 139 5.31 1.31 -4.42
C GLY A 139 6.56 0.43 -4.37
N VAL A 140 6.34 -0.88 -4.31
CA VAL A 140 7.43 -1.87 -4.39
C VAL A 140 7.79 -2.06 -5.88
N PRO A 141 9.01 -1.70 -6.33
CA PRO A 141 9.38 -1.74 -7.75
C PRO A 141 9.77 -3.15 -8.19
N VAL A 142 9.00 -4.15 -7.78
CA VAL A 142 9.18 -5.55 -8.17
C VAL A 142 8.05 -5.97 -9.09
N SER A 143 8.39 -6.84 -10.04
CA SER A 143 7.38 -7.51 -10.85
C SER A 143 6.57 -8.46 -9.96
N LEU A 144 5.26 -8.51 -10.15
CA LEU A 144 4.41 -9.52 -9.52
C LEU A 144 4.31 -10.74 -10.45
N PRO A 145 5.15 -11.78 -10.27
CA PRO A 145 5.16 -12.91 -11.19
C PRO A 145 3.85 -13.68 -11.16
N ARG A 146 3.47 -14.20 -12.32
CA ARG A 146 2.39 -15.16 -12.55
C ARG A 146 2.94 -16.30 -13.38
N VAL A 147 2.62 -17.53 -13.01
CA VAL A 147 2.97 -18.71 -13.80
C VAL A 147 1.77 -19.04 -14.68
N LEU A 148 1.98 -19.09 -16.00
CA LEU A 148 0.91 -19.44 -16.93
C LEU A 148 0.49 -20.91 -16.75
N SER A 149 -0.80 -21.16 -16.59
CA SER A 149 -1.34 -22.52 -16.48
C SER A 149 -1.53 -23.21 -17.83
N ALA A 150 -1.60 -22.44 -18.91
CA ALA A 150 -1.76 -22.91 -20.28
C ALA A 150 -1.06 -21.92 -21.23
N ASP A 151 -0.89 -22.32 -22.49
CA ASP A 151 -0.42 -21.42 -23.54
C ASP A 151 -1.35 -20.22 -23.66
N LYS A 152 -0.80 -19.02 -23.75
CA LYS A 152 -1.54 -17.76 -23.82
C LYS A 152 -0.94 -16.85 -24.88
N ASP A 153 -1.82 -16.16 -25.61
CA ASP A 153 -1.41 -15.02 -26.41
C ASP A 153 -1.35 -13.77 -25.52
N ILE A 154 -0.21 -13.10 -25.51
CA ILE A 154 0.00 -11.83 -24.79
C ILE A 154 0.48 -10.81 -25.83
N ASP A 155 -0.40 -9.88 -26.18
CA ASP A 155 -0.13 -8.83 -27.17
C ASP A 155 0.34 -9.38 -28.53
N GLY A 156 -0.29 -10.47 -29.00
CA GLY A 156 0.07 -11.13 -30.26
C GLY A 156 1.30 -12.04 -30.19
N ILE A 157 1.89 -12.20 -29.00
CA ILE A 157 3.00 -13.12 -28.75
C ILE A 157 2.45 -14.38 -28.08
N SER A 158 2.62 -15.52 -28.73
CA SER A 158 2.30 -16.82 -28.11
C SER A 158 3.33 -17.17 -27.04
N VAL A 159 2.88 -17.25 -25.79
CA VAL A 159 3.68 -17.58 -24.61
C VAL A 159 3.27 -18.95 -24.10
N PRO A 160 4.20 -19.91 -23.98
CA PRO A 160 3.87 -21.27 -23.56
C PRO A 160 3.50 -21.34 -22.08
N ALA A 161 2.73 -22.38 -21.74
CA ALA A 161 2.41 -22.75 -20.38
C ALA A 161 3.69 -22.88 -19.53
N ARG A 162 3.55 -22.65 -18.23
CA ARG A 162 4.62 -22.67 -17.21
C ARG A 162 5.66 -21.55 -17.36
N THR A 163 5.45 -20.60 -18.26
CA THR A 163 6.25 -19.37 -18.31
C THR A 163 5.89 -18.44 -17.14
N VAL A 164 6.91 -17.86 -16.50
CA VAL A 164 6.74 -16.78 -15.53
C VAL A 164 6.61 -15.47 -16.28
N VAL A 165 5.45 -14.82 -16.17
CA VAL A 165 5.18 -13.49 -16.70
C VAL A 165 4.98 -12.51 -15.57
N GLY A 166 5.29 -11.24 -15.76
CA GLY A 166 5.01 -10.22 -14.77
C GLY A 166 5.19 -8.83 -15.33
N MET A 167 4.67 -7.84 -14.60
CA MET A 167 4.62 -6.45 -15.03
C MET A 167 5.50 -5.58 -14.15
N GLY A 168 6.39 -4.81 -14.76
CA GLY A 168 7.17 -3.81 -14.04
C GLY A 168 6.35 -2.52 -13.90
N ASN A 169 5.77 -2.31 -12.71
CA ASN A 169 4.96 -1.13 -12.42
C ASN A 169 5.69 0.19 -12.76
N PHE A 170 6.99 0.26 -12.50
CA PHE A 170 7.83 1.41 -12.85
C PHE A 170 7.70 1.79 -14.34
N PHE A 171 7.80 0.83 -15.25
CA PHE A 171 7.74 1.11 -16.69
C PHE A 171 6.38 1.65 -17.12
N ILE A 172 5.29 1.17 -16.52
CA ILE A 172 3.94 1.63 -16.81
C ILE A 172 3.73 3.04 -16.28
N LEU A 173 4.09 3.28 -15.01
CA LEU A 173 3.89 4.56 -14.33
C LEU A 173 4.79 5.68 -14.89
N MET A 174 5.90 5.33 -15.54
CA MET A 174 6.84 6.22 -16.20
C MET A 174 6.68 6.27 -17.73
N ASN A 175 5.71 5.55 -18.31
CA ASN A 175 5.46 5.58 -19.74
C ASN A 175 4.80 6.91 -20.14
N LYS A 176 5.49 7.73 -20.94
CA LYS A 176 5.03 9.05 -21.42
C LYS A 176 3.77 8.99 -22.29
N GLU A 177 3.47 7.85 -22.91
CA GLU A 177 2.25 7.64 -23.71
C GLU A 177 1.02 7.43 -22.82
N ILE A 178 1.22 6.84 -21.62
CA ILE A 178 0.15 6.59 -20.65
C ILE A 178 0.02 7.79 -19.71
N PHE A 179 1.15 8.32 -19.22
CA PHE A 179 1.27 9.46 -18.33
C PHE A 179 2.18 10.51 -18.96
N PRO A 180 1.64 11.50 -19.69
CA PRO A 180 2.44 12.61 -20.20
C PRO A 180 3.19 13.31 -19.06
N GLU A 181 4.46 13.67 -19.24
CA GLU A 181 5.28 14.27 -18.17
C GLU A 181 5.25 13.45 -16.84
N PRO A 182 5.64 12.16 -16.86
CA PRO A 182 5.46 11.26 -15.73
C PRO A 182 6.32 11.63 -14.51
N GLU A 183 7.33 12.47 -14.69
CA GLU A 183 8.18 12.98 -13.60
C GLU A 183 7.57 14.18 -12.87
N VAL A 184 6.49 14.76 -13.40
CA VAL A 184 5.85 15.94 -12.85
C VAL A 184 4.65 15.54 -11.98
N PHE A 185 4.58 16.11 -10.78
CA PHE A 185 3.42 15.99 -9.89
C PHE A 185 2.31 16.94 -10.35
N THR A 186 1.47 16.50 -11.29
CA THR A 186 0.49 17.37 -11.95
C THR A 186 -0.84 17.41 -11.23
N LEU A 187 -1.20 18.57 -10.65
CA LEU A 187 -2.48 18.78 -9.98
C LEU A 187 -3.33 19.97 -10.48
N ILE A 188 -2.84 20.79 -11.42
CA ILE A 188 -3.55 21.99 -11.91
C ILE A 188 -3.99 21.77 -13.36
N GLY A 189 -5.31 21.82 -13.64
CA GLY A 189 -5.89 21.59 -14.98
C GLY A 189 -5.79 20.13 -15.48
N GLY A 190 -4.74 19.40 -15.06
CA GLY A 190 -4.44 18.01 -15.41
C GLY A 190 -5.11 16.95 -14.54
N ILE A 191 -5.64 17.29 -13.35
CA ILE A 191 -6.42 16.33 -12.52
C ILE A 191 -7.64 15.82 -13.29
N LEU A 192 -8.34 16.72 -13.99
CA LEU A 192 -9.50 16.36 -14.81
C LEU A 192 -9.09 15.45 -15.99
N HIS A 193 -7.92 15.65 -16.59
CA HIS A 193 -7.47 14.80 -17.69
C HIS A 193 -6.87 13.46 -17.23
N ARG A 194 -6.19 13.42 -16.08
CA ARG A 194 -5.48 12.22 -15.61
C ARG A 194 -6.35 11.31 -14.74
N TRP A 195 -7.18 11.86 -13.85
CA TRP A 195 -7.86 11.09 -12.81
C TRP A 195 -9.38 11.35 -12.69
N ILE A 196 -9.90 12.51 -13.11
CA ILE A 196 -11.27 12.98 -12.78
C ILE A 196 -12.19 13.13 -14.03
N GLY A 197 -11.71 12.80 -15.23
CA GLY A 197 -12.48 12.90 -16.49
C GLY A 197 -12.96 11.56 -17.05
N THR A 198 -14.15 11.55 -17.67
CA THR A 198 -14.81 10.38 -18.28
C THR A 198 -14.11 9.83 -19.54
N SER A 199 -13.09 10.50 -20.07
CA SER A 199 -12.34 10.10 -21.27
C SER A 199 -10.96 9.51 -20.97
N CYS A 200 -10.79 8.93 -19.78
CA CYS A 200 -9.51 8.48 -19.25
C CYS A 200 -8.92 7.31 -20.06
N ARG A 201 -7.95 7.62 -20.94
CA ARG A 201 -7.20 6.62 -21.73
C ARG A 201 -6.35 5.71 -20.82
N SER A 202 -5.90 6.22 -19.66
CA SER A 202 -5.16 5.44 -18.66
C SER A 202 -6.05 4.45 -17.90
N GLN A 203 -7.34 4.72 -17.67
CA GLN A 203 -8.25 3.70 -17.13
C GLN A 203 -8.48 2.54 -18.10
N LYS A 204 -8.60 2.82 -19.41
CA LYS A 204 -8.69 1.77 -20.44
C LYS A 204 -7.37 1.01 -20.63
N ALA A 205 -6.23 1.68 -20.50
CA ALA A 205 -4.92 1.05 -20.55
C ALA A 205 -4.67 0.17 -19.30
N LEU A 206 -4.99 0.67 -18.10
CA LEU A 206 -4.95 -0.10 -16.88
C LEU A 206 -5.91 -1.30 -16.96
N ALA A 207 -7.14 -1.12 -17.44
CA ALA A 207 -8.08 -2.23 -17.61
C ALA A 207 -7.60 -3.32 -18.58
N ARG A 208 -6.69 -3.02 -19.52
CA ARG A 208 -6.04 -4.01 -20.40
C ARG A 208 -4.83 -4.70 -19.77
N VAL A 209 -4.22 -4.07 -18.77
CA VAL A 209 -3.05 -4.55 -18.01
C VAL A 209 -3.50 -5.44 -16.83
N TRP A 210 -4.74 -5.27 -16.35
CA TRP A 210 -5.30 -5.98 -15.20
C TRP A 210 -6.20 -7.19 -15.56
N VAL A 211 -6.14 -7.70 -16.80
CA VAL A 211 -6.84 -8.94 -17.23
C VAL A 211 -5.84 -9.98 -17.70
#